data_AF-A0A0X8GRH7-F1
#
_entry.id   AF-A0A0X8GRH7-F1
#
_cell.length_a   1.000
_cell.length_b   1.000
_cell.length_c   1.000
_cell.angle_alpha   90.00
_cell.angle_beta   90.00
_cell.angle_gamma   90.00
#
_symmetry.space_group_name_H-M   'P 1'
#
loop_
_entity.id
_entity.type
_entity.pdbx_description
1 polymer ?
#
loop_
_entity_poly.entity_id
_entity_poly.type
_entity_poly.pdbx_seq_one_letter_code
_entity_poly.pdbx_strand_id
1 'polypeptide(L)'
;MVFEVGKPQRSKKGAMQNNPAIEPHGKILYPQAQTQAEISANLAMVKNKMAAACLRSGRSPDAVQLLPVSKTIPSSRIQMAYAAGCRAMGENKVQEAQEKAASMQHLADLRWIVIGHLQSNKVRHLKS
;
A
#
# COMPACT_ATOMS: atom_id res chain seq x y z
N MET A 1 3.00 4.64 -1.00
CA MET A 1 2.49 3.28 -0.80
C MET A 1 2.52 3.05 0.69
N VAL A 2 1.45 3.45 1.37
CA VAL A 2 1.31 3.19 2.79
C VAL A 2 0.83 1.75 2.87
N PHE A 3 1.75 0.84 3.18
CA PHE A 3 1.34 -0.50 3.58
C PHE A 3 0.77 -0.35 4.98
N GLU A 4 -0.55 -0.35 5.09
CA GLU A 4 -1.22 -0.26 6.38
C GLU A 4 -0.96 -1.55 7.15
N VAL A 5 0.06 -1.49 8.01
CA VAL A 5 0.38 -2.56 8.94
C VAL A 5 -0.66 -2.49 10.04
N GLY A 6 -1.50 -3.52 10.14
CA GLY A 6 -2.63 -3.57 11.08
C GLY A 6 -2.24 -3.16 12.51
N LYS A 7 -3.22 -2.58 13.23
CA LYS A 7 -3.09 -2.06 14.59
C LYS A 7 -2.25 -2.99 15.48
N PRO A 8 -1.28 -2.46 16.26
CA PRO A 8 -0.38 -3.28 17.05
C PRO A 8 -1.13 -4.05 18.14
N GLN A 9 -1.01 -5.38 18.10
CA GLN A 9 -1.31 -6.24 19.24
C GLN A 9 -0.16 -6.14 20.24
N ARG A 10 -0.49 -5.83 21.49
CA ARG A 10 0.46 -5.61 22.59
C ARG A 10 1.09 -6.95 22.98
N SER A 11 2.33 -7.21 22.58
CA SER A 11 3.10 -8.37 23.04
C SER A 11 4.39 -7.93 23.73
N LYS A 12 4.68 -8.56 24.86
CA LYS A 12 5.83 -8.29 25.73
C LYS A 12 7.10 -8.92 25.13
N LYS A 13 8.17 -8.12 25.09
CA LYS A 13 9.60 -8.44 24.87
C LYS A 13 10.11 -8.57 23.42
N GLY A 14 11.04 -7.68 23.10
CA GLY A 14 12.31 -7.99 22.41
C GLY A 14 12.27 -8.26 20.91
N ALA A 15 12.04 -7.24 20.08
CA ALA A 15 12.55 -7.16 18.70
C ALA A 15 12.43 -5.72 18.20
N MET A 16 13.35 -5.31 17.34
CA MET A 16 13.49 -3.97 16.75
C MET A 16 12.15 -3.46 16.18
N GLN A 17 11.49 -2.57 16.92
CA GLN A 17 10.14 -2.07 16.61
C GLN A 17 10.25 -0.89 15.65
N ASN A 18 9.70 -1.05 14.44
CA ASN A 18 9.30 0.06 13.57
C ASN A 18 8.11 0.78 14.22
N ASN A 19 8.36 1.46 15.33
CA ASN A 19 7.36 2.22 16.05
C ASN A 19 7.12 3.52 15.28
N PRO A 20 5.89 3.83 14.85
CA PRO A 20 5.63 5.05 14.10
C PRO A 20 5.92 6.27 14.98
N ALA A 21 6.60 7.27 14.40
CA ALA A 21 6.71 8.57 15.02
C ALA A 21 5.31 9.16 15.14
N ILE A 22 4.97 9.69 16.32
CA ILE A 22 3.70 10.38 16.56
C ILE A 22 4.01 11.88 16.51
N GLU A 23 3.44 12.58 15.53
CA GLU A 23 3.49 14.05 15.50
C GLU A 23 2.72 14.65 16.70
N PRO A 24 2.99 15.92 17.07
CA PRO A 24 2.32 16.59 18.20
C PRO A 24 0.78 16.65 18.11
N HIS A 25 0.18 16.24 16.98
CA HIS A 25 -1.27 16.13 16.77
C HIS A 25 -1.79 14.69 16.61
N GLY A 26 -1.04 13.67 17.04
CA GLY A 26 -1.54 12.29 17.11
C GLY A 26 -1.63 11.56 15.76
N LYS A 27 -1.08 12.14 14.69
CA LYS A 27 -0.96 11.44 13.40
C LYS A 27 0.16 10.41 13.49
N ILE A 28 -0.19 9.16 13.23
CA ILE A 28 0.76 8.05 13.08
C ILE A 28 1.53 8.28 11.78
N LEU A 29 2.79 8.68 11.86
CA LEU A 29 3.68 8.72 10.71
C LEU A 29 4.25 7.32 10.48
N TYR A 30 3.76 6.67 9.44
CA TYR A 30 4.44 5.51 8.89
C TYR A 30 5.67 5.99 8.12
N PRO A 31 6.89 5.59 8.53
CA PRO A 31 8.09 5.95 7.78
C PRO A 31 7.92 5.45 6.34
N GLN A 32 8.05 6.36 5.38
CA GLN A 32 7.93 6.01 3.98
C GLN A 32 9.23 5.36 3.53
N ALA A 33 9.16 4.10 3.08
CA ALA A 33 10.30 3.45 2.40
C ALA A 33 10.76 4.33 1.23
N GLN A 34 12.03 4.68 1.14
CA GLN A 34 12.62 5.50 0.08
C GLN A 34 13.28 4.65 -1.01
N THR A 35 13.58 3.37 -0.72
CA THR A 35 14.29 2.49 -1.65
C THR A 35 13.46 1.26 -2.05
N GLN A 36 13.81 0.64 -3.18
CA GLN A 36 13.23 -0.65 -3.61
C GLN A 36 13.47 -1.76 -2.56
N ALA A 37 14.64 -1.77 -1.92
CA ALA A 37 14.98 -2.75 -0.89
C ALA A 37 14.07 -2.62 0.34
N GLU A 38 13.81 -1.40 0.79
CA GLU A 38 12.88 -1.13 1.90
C GLU A 38 11.43 -1.48 1.53
N ILE A 39 11.00 -1.20 0.27
CA ILE A 39 9.69 -1.62 -0.21
C ILE A 39 9.58 -3.16 -0.20
N SER A 40 10.63 -3.86 -0.62
CA SER A 40 10.68 -5.33 -0.62
C SER A 40 10.61 -5.90 0.80
N ALA A 41 11.36 -5.31 1.73
CA ALA A 41 11.32 -5.70 3.14
C ALA A 41 9.93 -5.48 3.76
N ASN A 42 9.29 -4.34 3.45
CA ASN A 42 7.93 -4.06 3.90
C ASN A 42 6.91 -5.04 3.32
N LEU A 43 7.02 -5.36 2.03
CA LEU A 43 6.18 -6.37 1.37
C LEU A 43 6.32 -7.73 2.06
N ALA A 44 7.55 -8.18 2.34
CA ALA A 44 7.80 -9.44 3.03
C ALA A 44 7.16 -9.44 4.43
N MET A 45 7.32 -8.35 5.19
CA MET A 45 6.72 -8.22 6.52
C MET A 45 5.18 -8.30 6.47
N VAL A 46 4.55 -7.62 5.52
CA VAL A 46 3.09 -7.63 5.36
C VAL A 46 2.61 -9.01 4.93
N LYS A 47 3.27 -9.65 3.97
CA LYS A 47 2.95 -11.02 3.54
C LYS A 47 3.03 -12.02 4.69
N ASN A 48 4.07 -11.93 5.52
CA ASN A 48 4.20 -12.78 6.72
C ASN A 48 3.06 -12.56 7.72
N LYS A 49 2.63 -11.31 7.93
CA LYS A 49 1.48 -10.99 8.79
C LYS A 49 0.17 -11.54 8.24
N MET A 50 -0.03 -11.42 6.92
CA MET A 50 -1.19 -11.99 6.22
C MET A 50 -1.22 -13.51 6.33
N ALA A 51 -0.11 -14.18 6.07
CA ALA A 51 0.00 -15.64 6.19
C ALA A 51 -0.32 -16.10 7.62
N ALA A 52 0.29 -15.45 8.63
CA ALA A 52 -0.01 -15.75 10.03
C ALA A 52 -1.48 -15.52 10.39
N ALA A 53 -2.13 -14.48 9.84
CA ALA A 53 -3.56 -14.24 10.06
C ALA A 53 -4.44 -15.31 9.39
N CYS A 54 -4.13 -15.71 8.16
CA CYS A 54 -4.86 -16.76 7.45
C CYS A 54 -4.79 -18.09 8.19
N LEU A 55 -3.60 -18.47 8.64
CA LEU A 55 -3.40 -19.70 9.43
C LEU A 55 -4.21 -19.68 10.73
N ARG A 56 -4.23 -18.56 11.46
CA ARG A 56 -5.08 -18.41 12.66
C ARG A 56 -6.58 -18.51 12.37
N SER A 57 -7.00 -18.20 11.15
CA SER A 57 -8.39 -18.27 10.71
C SER A 57 -8.73 -19.56 9.96
N GLY A 58 -7.83 -20.55 9.91
CA GLY A 58 -8.05 -21.82 9.20
C GLY A 58 -8.13 -21.68 7.67
N ARG A 59 -7.58 -20.62 7.09
CA ARG A 59 -7.57 -20.35 5.64
C ARG A 59 -6.16 -20.53 5.07
N SER A 60 -6.07 -20.96 3.82
CA SER A 60 -4.81 -20.91 3.06
C SER A 60 -4.37 -19.45 2.86
N PRO A 61 -3.08 -19.11 3.06
CA PRO A 61 -2.54 -17.79 2.69
C PRO A 61 -2.77 -17.42 1.22
N ASP A 62 -2.86 -18.39 0.32
CA ASP A 62 -3.11 -18.15 -1.11
C ASP A 62 -4.55 -17.70 -1.40
N ALA A 63 -5.45 -17.85 -0.43
CA ALA A 63 -6.83 -17.38 -0.53
C ALA A 63 -6.98 -15.86 -0.30
N VAL A 64 -5.88 -15.14 -0.04
CA VAL A 64 -5.87 -13.68 0.10
C VAL A 64 -4.77 -13.07 -0.75
N GLN A 65 -5.07 -11.95 -1.40
CA GLN A 65 -4.10 -11.22 -2.22
C GLN A 65 -3.82 -9.85 -1.60
N LEU A 66 -2.54 -9.46 -1.56
CA LEU A 66 -2.13 -8.11 -1.19
C LEU A 66 -2.29 -7.19 -2.40
N LEU A 67 -3.09 -6.13 -2.28
CA LEU A 67 -3.22 -5.08 -3.28
C LEU A 67 -2.61 -3.77 -2.75
N PRO A 68 -1.41 -3.38 -3.21
CA PRO A 68 -0.83 -2.08 -2.87
C PRO A 68 -1.66 -0.93 -3.43
N VAL A 69 -1.96 0.09 -2.62
CA VAL A 69 -2.73 1.27 -3.06
C VAL A 69 -1.78 2.43 -3.38
N SER A 70 -1.95 3.02 -4.56
CA SER A 70 -1.06 4.06 -5.13
C SER A 70 -1.72 5.44 -5.26
N LYS A 71 -2.89 5.66 -4.63
CA LYS A 71 -3.52 6.99 -4.54
C LYS A 71 -2.51 8.03 -4.03
N THR A 72 -2.44 9.18 -4.69
CA THR A 72 -1.53 10.29 -4.33
C THR A 72 -0.05 9.91 -4.25
N ILE A 73 0.37 8.82 -4.89
CA ILE A 73 1.77 8.36 -4.93
C ILE A 73 2.41 8.71 -6.29
N PRO A 74 3.64 9.25 -6.31
CA PRO A 74 4.35 9.55 -7.56
C PRO A 74 4.74 8.28 -8.33
N SER A 75 4.81 8.40 -9.65
CA SER A 75 5.11 7.33 -10.60
C SER A 75 6.42 6.58 -10.30
N SER A 76 7.47 7.29 -9.88
CA SER A 76 8.77 6.70 -9.50
C SER A 76 8.63 5.64 -8.40
N ARG A 77 7.72 5.85 -7.45
CA ARG A 77 7.49 4.89 -6.37
C ARG A 77 6.69 3.68 -6.83
N ILE A 78 5.83 3.85 -7.82
CA ILE A 78 5.09 2.75 -8.45
C ILE A 78 6.06 1.85 -9.22
N GLN A 79 7.02 2.44 -9.93
CA GLN A 79 8.12 1.71 -10.58
C GLN A 79 8.98 0.94 -9.56
N MET A 80 9.35 1.55 -8.43
CA MET A 80 10.09 0.82 -7.38
C MET A 80 9.28 -0.35 -6.80
N ALA A 81 7.97 -0.16 -6.61
CA ALA A 81 7.11 -1.24 -6.13
C ALA A 81 6.95 -2.36 -7.17
N TYR A 82 6.88 -2.01 -8.46
CA TYR A 82 6.91 -2.98 -9.55
C TYR A 82 8.22 -3.78 -9.55
N ALA A 83 9.36 -3.10 -9.40
CA ALA A 83 10.67 -3.73 -9.28
C ALA A 83 10.79 -4.60 -8.01
N ALA A 84 10.06 -4.27 -6.94
CA ALA A 84 9.92 -5.11 -5.73
C ALA A 84 8.95 -6.30 -5.89
N GLY A 85 8.41 -6.53 -7.08
CA GLY A 85 7.55 -7.68 -7.39
C GLY A 85 6.05 -7.40 -7.32
N CYS A 86 5.60 -6.16 -7.12
CA CYS A 86 4.18 -5.83 -7.24
C CYS A 86 3.75 -5.89 -8.71
N ARG A 87 2.59 -6.50 -8.97
CA ARG A 87 1.99 -6.63 -10.31
C ARG A 87 0.57 -6.10 -10.41
N ALA A 88 0.03 -5.61 -9.30
CA ALA A 88 -1.25 -4.93 -9.28
C ALA A 88 -1.13 -3.68 -8.41
N MET A 89 -1.82 -2.61 -8.82
CA MET A 89 -1.89 -1.35 -8.07
C MET A 89 -3.36 -0.92 -7.94
N GLY A 90 -3.73 -0.53 -6.73
CA GLY A 90 -5.05 -0.03 -6.38
C GLY A 90 -5.14 1.48 -6.54
N GLU A 91 -6.14 1.97 -7.27
CA GLU A 91 -6.45 3.40 -7.41
C GLU A 91 -7.87 3.72 -6.97
N ASN A 92 -8.05 4.94 -6.44
CA ASN A 92 -9.37 5.39 -6.00
C ASN A 92 -10.20 5.98 -7.15
N LYS A 93 -9.57 6.53 -8.19
CA LYS A 93 -10.25 7.16 -9.31
C LYS A 93 -9.82 6.54 -10.63
N VAL A 94 -10.79 6.34 -11.53
CA VAL A 94 -10.55 5.77 -12.86
C VAL A 94 -9.60 6.65 -13.67
N GLN A 95 -9.76 7.99 -13.62
CA GLN A 95 -8.92 8.92 -14.38
C GLN A 95 -7.45 8.84 -13.94
N GLU A 96 -7.18 8.85 -12.63
CA GLU A 96 -5.82 8.70 -12.10
C GLU A 96 -5.20 7.34 -12.49
N ALA A 97 -6.00 6.28 -12.52
CA ALA A 97 -5.56 4.97 -12.99
C ALA A 97 -5.20 4.98 -14.49
N GLN A 98 -6.03 5.61 -15.33
CA GLN A 98 -5.79 5.72 -16.77
C GLN A 98 -4.54 6.54 -17.09
N GLU A 99 -4.36 7.70 -16.45
CA GLU A 99 -3.18 8.55 -16.60
C GLU A 99 -1.89 7.80 -16.23
N LYS A 100 -1.91 7.07 -15.10
CA LYS A 100 -0.77 6.26 -14.68
C LYS A 100 -0.54 5.05 -15.60
N ALA A 101 -1.59 4.37 -16.03
CA ALA A 101 -1.49 3.28 -16.99
C ALA A 101 -0.85 3.74 -18.31
N ALA A 102 -1.27 4.90 -18.83
CA ALA A 102 -0.71 5.46 -20.06
C ALA A 102 0.78 5.81 -19.92
N SER A 103 1.19 6.37 -18.78
CA SER A 103 2.62 6.68 -18.52
C SER A 103 3.48 5.46 -18.17
N MET A 104 2.87 4.29 -17.94
CA MET A 104 3.57 3.07 -17.48
C MET A 104 3.37 1.87 -18.41
N GLN A 105 3.09 2.10 -19.69
CA GLN A 105 2.91 1.02 -20.67
C GLN A 105 4.15 0.10 -20.82
N HIS A 106 5.33 0.59 -20.47
CA HIS A 106 6.57 -0.21 -20.43
C HIS A 106 6.58 -1.29 -19.33
N LEU A 107 5.65 -1.24 -18.37
CA LEU A 107 5.47 -2.23 -17.31
C LEU A 107 4.41 -3.25 -17.75
N ALA A 108 4.80 -4.18 -18.62
CA ALA A 108 3.89 -4.99 -19.44
C ALA A 108 2.86 -5.83 -18.66
N ASP A 109 3.15 -6.26 -17.43
CA ASP A 109 2.25 -7.10 -16.60
C ASP A 109 1.66 -6.34 -15.39
N LEU A 110 1.77 -5.01 -15.36
CA LEU A 110 1.18 -4.18 -14.30
C LEU A 110 -0.33 -4.00 -14.51
N ARG A 111 -1.12 -4.50 -13.55
CA ARG A 111 -2.59 -4.36 -13.54
C ARG A 111 -3.04 -3.22 -12.66
N TRP A 112 -4.04 -2.46 -13.12
CA TRP A 112 -4.68 -1.40 -12.34
C TRP A 112 -6.04 -1.87 -11.85
N ILE A 113 -6.28 -1.77 -10.54
CA ILE A 113 -7.53 -2.16 -9.90
C ILE A 113 -8.14 -0.91 -9.28
N VAL A 114 -9.33 -0.53 -9.73
CA VAL A 114 -10.04 0.61 -9.15
C VAL A 114 -10.82 0.11 -7.92
N ILE A 115 -10.44 0.61 -6.75
CA ILE A 115 -11.01 0.21 -5.43
C ILE A 115 -11.89 1.30 -4.82
N GLY A 116 -11.91 2.50 -5.40
CA GLY A 116 -12.82 3.56 -5.00
C GLY A 116 -14.22 3.30 -5.53
N HIS A 117 -15.23 3.73 -4.77
CA HIS A 117 -16.58 3.89 -5.32
C HIS A 117 -16.53 4.89 -6.48
N LEU A 118 -17.44 4.76 -7.45
CA LEU A 118 -17.82 5.87 -8.33
C LEU A 118 -18.52 6.94 -7.47
N GLN A 119 -17.75 7.62 -6.63
CA GLN A 119 -18.27 8.49 -5.59
C GLN A 119 -18.47 9.90 -6.17
N SER A 120 -19.72 10.32 -6.25
CA SER A 120 -20.21 11.67 -6.64
C SER A 120 -19.69 12.82 -5.76
N ASN A 121 -18.75 12.59 -4.84
CA ASN A 121 -18.22 13.64 -3.99
C ASN A 121 -17.06 14.36 -4.66
N LYS A 122 -17.44 15.16 -5.67
CA LYS A 122 -16.71 16.33 -6.14
C LYS A 122 -17.42 17.57 -5.62
N VAL A 123 -17.56 17.74 -4.31
CA VAL A 123 -18.04 19.02 -3.79
C VAL A 123 -17.19 19.45 -2.61
N ARG A 124 -16.59 20.63 -2.81
CA ARG A 124 -15.88 21.49 -1.86
C ARG A 124 -14.39 21.20 -1.68
N HIS A 125 -13.60 21.66 -2.65
CA HIS A 125 -12.46 22.56 -2.41
C HIS A 125 -12.26 23.48 -3.63
N LEU A 126 -13.19 24.42 -3.79
CA LEU A 126 -12.96 25.72 -4.44
C LEU A 126 -13.69 26.75 -3.58
N LYS A 127 -12.94 27.46 -2.75
CA LYS A 127 -13.19 28.84 -2.32
C LYS A 127 -11.80 29.47 -2.33
N SER A 128 -11.54 30.21 -3.41
CA SER A 128 -11.47 31.68 -3.42
C SER A 128 -10.12 32.13 -2.90
#